data_AF-A0A963JWU3-F1
#
_entry.id   AF-A0A963JWU3-F1
#
_cell.length_a   1.000
_cell.length_b   1.000
_cell.length_c   1.000
_cell.angle_alpha   90.00
_cell.angle_beta   90.00
_cell.angle_gamma   90.00
#
_symmetry.space_group_name_H-M   'P 1'
#
loop_
_entity.id
_entity.type
_entity.pdbx_description
1 polymer ?
#
loop_
_entity_poly.entity_id
_entity_poly.type
_entity_poly.pdbx_seq_one_letter_code
_entity_poly.pdbx_strand_id
1 'polypeptide(L)'
;MIGLVAVAALLGLAVGWLLERSHFCTMGAISDAYLFGSLRRLRSWLLAMATALLLTQTLAFSGLVPLDDTPYLARPLEPLALFIGGLLFGIGMVMAGGCASRN
;
A
#
# COMPACT_ATOMS: atom_id res chain seq x y z
N MET A 1 4.10 -26.42 -4.25
CA MET A 1 3.86 -25.36 -5.27
C MET A 1 2.39 -24.98 -5.38
N ILE A 2 1.47 -25.88 -5.71
CA ILE A 2 0.03 -25.54 -5.87
C ILE A 2 -0.61 -24.97 -4.59
N GLY A 3 -0.29 -25.53 -3.42
CA GLY A 3 -0.81 -25.02 -2.14
C GLY A 3 -0.39 -23.58 -1.82
N LEU A 4 0.84 -23.18 -2.17
CA LEU A 4 1.33 -21.82 -1.95
C LEU A 4 0.60 -20.80 -2.84
N VAL A 5 0.33 -21.18 -4.10
CA VAL A 5 -0.41 -20.34 -5.05
C VAL A 5 -1.86 -20.14 -4.62
N ALA A 6 -2.52 -21.20 -4.12
CA ALA A 6 -3.88 -21.11 -3.61
C ALA A 6 -3.98 -20.16 -2.40
N VAL A 7 -3.01 -20.24 -1.47
CA VAL A 7 -2.95 -19.33 -0.31
C VAL A 7 -2.72 -17.88 -0.75
N ALA A 8 -1.79 -17.65 -1.69
CA ALA A 8 -1.55 -16.30 -2.22
C ALA A 8 -2.78 -15.73 -2.96
N ALA A 9 -3.50 -16.56 -3.73
CA ALA A 9 -4.71 -16.15 -4.42
C ALA A 9 -5.85 -15.83 -3.45
N LEU A 10 -6.05 -16.64 -2.41
CA LEU A 10 -7.05 -16.38 -1.36
C LEU A 10 -6.73 -15.12 -0.57
N LEU A 11 -5.47 -14.89 -0.21
CA LEU A 11 -5.02 -13.66 0.43
C LEU A 11 -5.24 -12.45 -0.48
N GLY A 12 -4.90 -12.55 -1.77
CA GLY A 12 -5.13 -11.48 -2.75
C GLY A 12 -6.60 -11.14 -2.92
N LEU A 13 -7.49 -12.15 -3.00
CA LEU A 13 -8.93 -11.96 -3.06
C LEU A 13 -9.49 -11.33 -1.78
N ALA A 14 -9.06 -11.81 -0.61
CA ALA A 14 -9.48 -11.26 0.67
C ALA A 14 -9.09 -9.79 0.81
N VAL A 15 -7.85 -9.44 0.45
CA VAL A 15 -7.35 -8.05 0.46
C VAL A 15 -8.11 -7.19 -0.54
N GLY A 16 -8.30 -7.67 -1.78
CA GLY A 16 -9.08 -6.95 -2.80
C GLY A 16 -10.52 -6.66 -2.35
N TRP A 17 -11.18 -7.64 -1.74
CA TRP A 17 -12.52 -7.45 -1.18
C TRP A 17 -12.56 -6.45 -0.02
N LEU A 18 -11.55 -6.48 0.86
CA LEU A 18 -11.44 -5.55 1.98
C LEU A 18 -11.21 -4.12 1.49
N LEU A 19 -10.38 -3.94 0.47
CA LEU A 19 -10.07 -2.64 -0.12
C LEU A 19 -11.28 -2.01 -0.82
N GLU A 20 -12.08 -2.80 -1.53
CA GLU A 20 -13.33 -2.34 -2.16
C GLU A 20 -14.34 -1.86 -1.11
N ARG A 21 -14.49 -2.62 -0.01
CA ARG A 21 -15.40 -2.30 1.10
C ARG A 21 -14.99 -1.08 1.92
N SER A 22 -13.68 -0.91 2.12
CA SER A 22 -13.13 0.15 2.97
C SER A 22 -12.94 1.47 2.21
N HIS A 23 -13.22 1.49 0.91
CA HIS A 23 -13.08 2.64 0.02
C HIS A 23 -11.73 3.37 0.22
N PHE A 24 -10.64 2.59 0.24
CA PHE A 24 -9.27 3.09 0.41
C PHE A 24 -8.82 3.83 -0.84
N CYS A 25 -9.20 5.11 -0.91
CA CYS A 25 -8.78 6.01 -1.95
C CYS A 25 -7.72 6.95 -1.41
N THR A 26 -6.44 6.64 -1.66
CA THR A 26 -5.29 7.51 -1.30
C THR A 26 -5.42 8.90 -1.92
N MET A 27 -5.80 8.95 -3.19
CA MET A 27 -6.06 10.17 -3.95
C MET A 27 -7.22 10.96 -3.34
N GLY A 28 -8.32 10.27 -3.03
CA GLY A 28 -9.48 10.86 -2.36
C GLY A 28 -9.18 11.37 -0.95
N ALA A 29 -8.27 10.73 -0.19
CA ALA A 29 -7.90 11.16 1.16
C ALA A 29 -7.09 12.47 1.15
N ILE A 30 -6.22 12.66 0.17
CA ILE A 30 -5.46 13.92 -0.01
C ILE A 30 -6.44 15.01 -0.46
N SER A 31 -7.28 14.73 -1.45
CA SER A 31 -8.29 15.69 -1.93
C SER A 31 -9.33 16.04 -0.87
N ASP A 32 -9.82 15.09 -0.06
CA ASP A 32 -10.76 15.35 1.06
C ASP A 32 -10.11 16.20 2.18
N ALA A 33 -8.82 15.98 2.44
CA ALA A 33 -8.08 16.76 3.43
C ALA A 33 -7.89 18.22 2.98
N TYR A 34 -7.62 18.45 1.70
CA TYR A 34 -7.38 19.80 1.16
C TYR A 34 -8.66 20.54 0.71
N LEU A 35 -9.65 19.86 0.14
CA LEU A 35 -10.88 20.50 -0.40
C LEU A 35 -12.05 20.52 0.60
N PHE A 36 -12.24 19.46 1.39
CA PHE A 36 -13.45 19.28 2.20
C PHE A 36 -13.20 19.29 3.72
N GLY A 37 -11.95 19.35 4.16
CA GLY A 37 -11.56 19.34 5.58
C GLY A 37 -11.90 18.05 6.32
N SER A 38 -12.24 16.97 5.61
CA SER A 38 -12.72 15.73 6.22
C SER A 38 -11.57 14.73 6.44
N LEU A 39 -11.07 14.64 7.67
CA LEU A 39 -9.90 13.80 8.00
C LEU A 39 -10.23 12.32 8.28
N ARG A 40 -11.49 11.89 8.12
CA ARG A 40 -11.90 10.52 8.49
C ARG A 40 -11.19 9.47 7.63
N ARG A 41 -11.09 9.70 6.32
CA ARG A 41 -10.36 8.83 5.38
C ARG A 41 -8.84 8.86 5.57
N LEU A 42 -8.30 10.02 5.96
CA LEU A 42 -6.88 10.15 6.26
C LEU A 42 -6.51 9.37 7.53
N ARG A 43 -7.36 9.39 8.56
CA ARG A 43 -7.16 8.64 9.81
C ARG A 43 -7.19 7.12 9.60
N SER A 44 -8.13 6.60 8.81
CA SER A 44 -8.17 5.16 8.50
C SER A 44 -6.93 4.73 7.71
N TRP A 45 -6.44 5.57 6.80
CA TRP A 45 -5.23 5.31 6.04
C TRP A 45 -3.97 5.30 6.91
N LEU A 46 -3.82 6.29 7.79
CA LEU A 46 -2.72 6.36 8.75
C LEU A 46 -2.73 5.19 9.74
N LEU A 47 -3.91 4.79 10.24
CA LEU A 47 -4.04 3.63 11.12
C LEU A 47 -3.66 2.34 10.40
N ALA A 48 -4.09 2.16 9.16
CA ALA A 48 -3.68 1.00 8.36
C ALA A 48 -2.16 0.95 8.18
N MET A 49 -1.54 2.08 7.80
CA MET A 49 -0.07 2.18 7.69
C MET A 49 0.63 1.89 9.03
N ALA A 50 0.16 2.45 10.13
CA ALA A 50 0.73 2.21 11.45
C ALA A 50 0.62 0.73 11.86
N THR A 51 -0.53 0.10 11.63
CA THR A 51 -0.70 -1.34 11.90
C THR A 51 0.18 -2.21 11.02
N ALA A 52 0.33 -1.87 9.73
CA ALA A 52 1.21 -2.58 8.82
C ALA A 52 2.66 -2.50 9.27
N LEU A 53 3.14 -1.30 9.61
CA LEU A 53 4.50 -1.08 10.12
C LEU A 53 4.77 -1.85 11.41
N LEU A 54 3.86 -1.76 12.38
CA LEU A 54 3.98 -2.49 13.65
C LEU A 54 4.03 -4.00 13.40
N LEU A 55 3.17 -4.53 12.54
CA LEU A 55 3.11 -5.96 12.24
C LEU A 55 4.34 -6.45 11.47
N THR A 56 4.84 -5.67 10.51
CA THR A 56 6.08 -6.02 9.78
C THR A 56 7.28 -5.98 10.71
N GLN A 57 7.33 -5.03 11.65
CA GLN A 57 8.45 -4.90 12.56
C GLN A 57 8.44 -6.02 13.60
N THR A 58 7.27 -6.41 14.14
CA THR A 58 7.17 -7.56 15.05
C THR A 58 7.53 -8.88 14.36
N LEU A 59 7.12 -9.07 13.11
CA LEU A 59 7.54 -10.23 12.31
C LEU A 59 9.05 -10.24 12.08
N ALA A 60 9.64 -9.09 11.76
CA ALA A 60 11.10 -8.96 11.59
C ALA A 60 11.86 -9.29 12.88
N PHE A 61 11.40 -8.80 14.05
CA PHE A 61 12.01 -9.12 15.34
C PHE A 61 11.87 -10.59 15.74
N SER A 62 10.78 -11.25 15.33
CA SER A 62 10.54 -12.66 15.65
C SER A 62 11.41 -13.63 14.85
N GLY A 63 12.12 -13.17 13.80
CA GLY A 63 12.95 -14.01 12.95
C GLY A 63 12.19 -15.01 12.07
N LEU A 64 10.85 -14.95 12.03
CA LEU A 64 10.02 -15.81 11.19
C LEU A 64 10.10 -15.46 9.69
N VAL A 65 10.57 -14.25 9.35
CA VAL A 65 10.72 -13.78 7.98
C VAL A 65 12.14 -13.21 7.80
N PRO A 66 12.99 -13.79 6.94
CA PRO A 66 14.25 -13.17 6.58
C PRO A 66 13.95 -11.94 5.72
N LEU A 67 14.00 -10.74 6.31
CA LEU A 67 13.83 -9.49 5.58
C LEU A 67 15.09 -9.15 4.76
N ASP A 68 16.22 -9.72 5.15
CA ASP A 68 17.56 -9.46 4.61
C ASP A 68 17.71 -9.95 3.16
N ASP A 69 17.05 -11.07 2.83
CA ASP A 69 17.03 -11.65 1.48
C ASP A 69 15.92 -11.08 0.58
N THR A 70 15.13 -10.12 1.08
CA THR A 70 14.05 -9.57 0.27
C THR A 70 14.60 -8.59 -0.77
N PRO A 71 14.13 -8.66 -2.03
CA PRO A 71 14.59 -7.78 -3.11
C PRO A 71 14.29 -6.29 -2.85
N TYR A 72 13.46 -5.98 -1.85
CA TYR A 72 13.12 -4.63 -1.41
C TYR A 72 14.21 -3.98 -0.55
N LEU A 73 14.92 -4.77 0.27
CA LEU A 73 16.01 -4.28 1.14
C LEU A 73 17.39 -4.50 0.50
N ALA A 74 17.53 -5.51 -0.36
CA ALA A 74 18.79 -5.85 -1.02
C ALA A 74 19.14 -4.93 -2.22
N ARG A 75 18.17 -4.19 -2.77
CA ARG A 75 18.44 -3.25 -3.88
C ARG A 75 18.95 -1.91 -3.33
N PRO A 76 20.02 -1.34 -3.92
CA PRO A 76 20.38 0.04 -3.65
C PRO A 76 19.19 0.93 -4.04
N LEU A 77 18.72 1.71 -3.07
CA LEU A 77 17.65 2.67 -3.28
C LEU A 77 18.21 3.80 -4.14
N GLU A 78 17.91 3.80 -5.44
CA GLU A 78 18.28 4.90 -6.33
C GLU A 78 17.29 6.06 -6.16
N PRO A 79 17.67 7.16 -5.47
CA PRO A 79 16.72 8.22 -5.11
C PRO A 79 16.10 8.88 -6.35
N LEU A 80 16.84 8.91 -7.46
CA LEU A 80 16.38 9.47 -8.72
C LEU A 80 15.26 8.62 -9.35
N ALA A 81 15.39 7.29 -9.32
CA ALA A 81 14.37 6.38 -9.83
C ALA A 81 13.10 6.44 -8.98
N LEU A 82 13.23 6.54 -7.66
CA LEU A 82 12.08 6.72 -6.76
C LEU A 82 11.36 8.05 -7.04
N PHE A 83 12.10 9.14 -7.25
CA PHE A 83 11.51 10.45 -7.51
C PHE A 83 10.76 10.48 -8.84
N ILE A 84 11.40 10.04 -9.92
CA ILE A 84 10.79 10.04 -11.26
C ILE A 84 9.63 9.05 -11.33
N GLY A 85 9.79 7.84 -10.78
CA GLY A 85 8.73 6.84 -10.74
C GLY A 85 7.53 7.30 -9.92
N GLY A 86 7.76 7.94 -8.76
CA GLY A 86 6.71 8.51 -7.93
C GLY A 86 5.93 9.63 -8.63
N LEU A 87 6.61 10.53 -9.34
CA LEU A 87 5.99 11.59 -10.15
C LEU A 87 5.13 11.01 -11.28
N LEU A 88 5.68 10.09 -12.07
CA LEU A 88 4.95 9.46 -13.17
C LEU A 88 3.73 8.68 -12.68
N PHE A 89 3.88 7.95 -11.57
CA PHE A 89 2.77 7.22 -10.94
C PHE A 89 1.68 8.17 -10.43
N GLY A 90 2.07 9.27 -9.77
CA GLY A 90 1.14 10.31 -9.32
C GLY A 90 0.34 10.94 -10.45
N ILE A 91 1.03 11.34 -11.53
CA ILE A 91 0.39 11.91 -12.72
C ILE A 91 -0.56 10.89 -13.38
N GLY A 92 -0.13 9.63 -13.49
CA GLY A 92 -0.95 8.55 -14.02
C GLY A 92 -2.24 8.34 -13.22
N MET A 93 -2.16 8.35 -11.88
CA MET A 93 -3.35 8.23 -11.03
C MET A 93 -4.36 9.37 -11.25
N VAL A 94 -3.89 10.61 -11.43
CA VAL A 94 -4.78 11.76 -11.70
C VAL A 94 -5.47 11.60 -13.05
N MET A 95 -4.73 11.23 -14.11
CA MET A 95 -5.29 11.09 -15.46
C MET A 95 -6.27 9.92 -15.60
N ALA A 96 -6.06 8.83 -14.85
CA ALA A 96 -6.98 7.71 -14.84
C ALA A 96 -8.31 8.02 -14.12
N GLY A 97 -8.37 9.08 -13.30
CA GLY A 97 -9.55 9.41 -12.49
C GLY A 97 -9.82 8.39 -11.36
N GLY A 98 -8.86 7.48 -11.11
CA GLY A 98 -8.99 6.37 -10.18
C GLY A 98 -7.98 6.45 -9.03
N CYS A 99 -8.25 5.70 -7.97
CA CYS A 99 -7.30 5.41 -6.90
C CYS A 99 -6.54 4.12 -7.23
N ALA A 100 -5.34 3.97 -6.67
CA ALA A 100 -4.49 2.78 -6.85
C ALA A 100 -5.22 1.44 -6.56
N SER A 101 -6.28 1.49 -5.75
CA SER A 101 -7.08 0.34 -5.39
C SER A 101 -8.46 0.26 -6.05
N ARG A 102 -8.93 1.35 -6.67
CA ARG A 102 -10.32 1.47 -7.15
C ARG A 102 -10.39 2.53 -8.24
N ASN A 103 -10.77 2.13 -9.45
CA ASN A 103 -11.29 3.04 -10.47
C ASN A 103 -12.83 3.07 -10.40
#